data_AF-A0A8T5TPU9-F1
#
_entry.id   AF-A0A8T5TPU9-F1
#
_cell.length_a   1.000
_cell.length_b   1.000
_cell.length_c   1.000
_cell.angle_alpha   90.00
_cell.angle_beta   90.00
_cell.angle_gamma   90.00
#
_symmetry.space_group_name_H-M   'P 1'
#
loop_
_entity.id
_entity.type
_entity.pdbx_description
1 polymer ?
#
loop_
_entity_poly.entity_id
_entity_poly.type
_entity_poly.pdbx_seq_one_letter_code
_entity_poly.pdbx_strand_id
1 'polypeptide(L)' 'IFPSSAGMVKEKTKGSESGVATGTFYALIVAGVAIGGPVSGFALQMYNAQFTLALGIIVPLIVAIVLVVLLKYLKKD' A
#
# COMPACT_ATOMS: atom_id res chain seq x y z
N ILE A 1 7.74 -1.07 -7.10
CA ILE A 1 6.60 -0.20 -6.71
C ILE A 1 7.14 1.20 -6.41
N PHE A 2 8.01 1.35 -5.42
CA PHE A 2 8.83 2.55 -5.29
C PHE A 2 10.13 2.42 -6.13
N PRO A 3 10.69 3.49 -6.74
CA PRO A 3 10.21 4.89 -6.77
C PRO A 3 9.18 5.20 -7.86
N SER A 4 8.89 4.26 -8.76
CA SER A 4 8.03 4.48 -9.93
C SER A 4 6.63 5.03 -9.57
N SER A 5 6.00 4.54 -8.51
CA SER A 5 4.69 5.03 -8.04
C SER A 5 4.74 6.48 -7.57
N ALA A 6 5.83 6.89 -6.90
CA ALA A 6 6.01 8.29 -6.49
C ALA A 6 6.20 9.21 -7.71
N GLY A 7 6.92 8.73 -8.73
CA GLY A 7 7.02 9.39 -10.03
C GLY A 7 5.66 9.61 -10.67
N MET A 8 4.80 8.58 -10.69
CA MET A 8 3.44 8.71 -11.23
C MET A 8 2.57 9.70 -10.46
N VAL A 9 2.65 9.74 -9.12
CA VAL A 9 1.93 10.75 -8.31
C VAL A 9 2.36 12.15 -8.72
N LYS A 10 3.66 12.38 -8.93
CA LYS A 10 4.18 13.67 -9.40
C LYS A 10 3.71 14.00 -10.82
N GLU A 11 3.76 13.06 -11.75
CA GLU A 11 3.41 13.27 -13.16
C GLU A 11 1.92 13.46 -13.41
N LYS A 12 1.06 12.79 -12.63
CA LYS A 12 -0.40 12.80 -12.83
C LYS A 12 -1.13 13.84 -11.99
N THR A 13 -0.45 14.50 -11.05
CA THR A 13 -1.06 15.53 -10.21
C THR A 13 -0.81 16.93 -10.78
N LYS A 14 -1.83 17.79 -10.77
CA LYS A 14 -1.69 19.21 -11.13
C LYS A 14 -0.70 19.91 -10.17
N GLY A 15 0.04 20.89 -10.67
CA GLY A 15 1.06 21.60 -9.88
C GLY A 15 0.53 22.18 -8.56
N SER A 16 -0.72 22.69 -8.54
CA SER A 16 -1.36 23.25 -7.34
C SER A 16 -1.60 22.22 -6.23
N GLU A 17 -1.87 20.96 -6.60
CA GLU A 17 -2.20 19.87 -5.67
C GLU A 17 -1.00 18.95 -5.38
N SER A 18 0.14 19.19 -6.04
CA SER A 18 1.30 18.29 -6.03
C SER A 18 1.85 18.06 -4.62
N GLY A 19 1.86 19.11 -3.78
CA GLY A 19 2.27 19.01 -2.38
C GLY A 19 1.34 18.10 -1.56
N VAL A 20 0.03 18.27 -1.70
CA VAL A 20 -0.98 17.49 -0.99
C VAL A 20 -0.97 16.03 -1.45
N ALA A 21 -0.91 15.78 -2.77
CA ALA A 21 -0.88 14.42 -3.30
C ALA A 21 0.40 13.67 -2.89
N THR A 22 1.55 14.32 -2.96
CA THR A 22 2.83 13.74 -2.52
C THR A 22 2.81 13.47 -1.01
N GLY A 23 2.37 14.44 -0.21
CA GLY A 23 2.25 14.30 1.23
C GLY A 23 1.31 13.15 1.62
N THR A 24 0.15 13.05 0.98
CA THR A 24 -0.82 11.97 1.22
C THR A 24 -0.25 10.61 0.86
N PHE A 25 0.44 10.51 -0.28
CA PHE A 25 1.07 9.25 -0.71
C PHE A 25 2.08 8.74 0.33
N TYR A 26 2.99 9.59 0.80
CA TYR A 26 3.95 9.21 1.84
C TYR A 26 3.29 8.97 3.20
N ALA A 27 2.29 9.77 3.58
CA ALA A 27 1.55 9.58 4.83
C ALA A 27 0.87 8.21 4.89
N LEU A 28 0.28 7.74 3.78
CA LEU A 28 -0.33 6.41 3.70
C LEU A 28 0.71 5.29 3.83
N ILE A 29 1.92 5.46 3.26
CA ILE A 29 3.02 4.50 3.45
C ILE A 29 3.42 4.43 4.92
N VAL A 30 3.62 5.59 5.56
CA VAL A 30 3.99 5.68 6.98
C VAL A 30 2.90 5.06 7.86
N ALA A 31 1.62 5.35 7.60
CA ALA A 31 0.51 4.75 8.32
C ALA A 31 0.49 3.21 8.17
N GLY A 32 0.71 2.71 6.94
CA GLY A 32 0.81 1.28 6.68
C GLY A 32 1.92 0.60 7.48
N VAL A 33 3.11 1.21 7.55
CA VAL A 33 4.24 0.68 8.35
C VAL A 33 3.94 0.74 9.85
N ALA A 34 3.37 1.86 10.32
CA ALA A 34 3.02 2.07 11.73
C ALA A 34 2.00 1.05 12.25
N ILE A 35 1.07 0.62 11.40
CA ILE A 35 0.09 -0.44 11.73
C ILE A 35 0.70 -1.83 11.50
N GLY A 36 1.41 -2.02 10.39
CA GLY A 36 1.96 -3.31 9.98
C GLY A 36 2.99 -3.86 10.95
N GLY A 37 3.81 -3.00 11.57
CA GLY A 37 4.81 -3.39 12.57
C GLY A 37 4.18 -4.10 13.78
N PRO A 38 3.28 -3.45 14.54
CA PRO A 38 2.56 -4.06 15.65
C PRO A 38 1.77 -5.31 15.26
N VAL A 39 1.08 -5.30 14.12
CA VAL A 39 0.32 -6.48 13.63
C VAL A 39 1.26 -7.67 13.37
N SER A 40 2.41 -7.41 12.73
CA SER A 40 3.41 -8.46 12.48
C SER A 40 4.05 -8.95 13.79
N GLY A 41 4.33 -8.04 14.73
CA GLY A 41 4.83 -8.39 16.05
C GLY A 41 3.87 -9.28 16.83
N PHE A 42 2.56 -8.97 16.79
CA PHE A 42 1.53 -9.78 17.41
C PHE A 42 1.41 -11.16 16.72
N ALA A 43 1.42 -11.20 15.38
CA ALA A 43 1.38 -12.45 14.63
C ALA A 43 2.59 -13.35 14.94
N LEU A 44 3.77 -12.76 15.12
CA LEU A 44 4.99 -13.50 15.47
C LEU A 44 4.88 -14.12 16.87
N GLN A 45 4.34 -13.39 17.85
CA GLN A 45 4.15 -13.87 19.22
C GLN A 45 3.10 -14.98 19.31
N MET A 46 2.01 -14.87 18.55
CA MET A 46 0.88 -15.80 18.62
C MET A 46 1.10 -17.07 17.78
N TYR A 47 1.85 -16.97 16.69
CA TYR A 47 2.07 -18.05 15.75
C TYR A 47 3.56 -18.37 15.62
N ASN A 48 4.15 -18.10 14.46
CA ASN A 48 5.58 -18.29 14.19
C ASN A 48 6.04 -17.36 13.07
N ALA A 49 7.36 -17.35 12.83
CA ALA A 49 7.98 -16.51 11.82
C ALA A 49 7.47 -16.83 10.40
N GLN A 50 7.30 -18.10 10.06
CA GLN A 50 6.88 -18.51 8.72
C GLN A 50 5.46 -18.01 8.40
N PHE A 51 4.55 -18.09 9.35
CA PHE A 51 3.19 -17.55 9.23
C PHE A 51 3.19 -16.03 9.10
N THR A 52 3.99 -15.33 9.92
CA THR A 52 4.10 -13.87 9.88
C THR A 52 4.64 -13.36 8.55
N LEU A 53 5.69 -14.01 8.03
CA LEU A 53 6.24 -13.70 6.71
C LEU A 53 5.24 -14.00 5.59
N ALA A 54 4.50 -15.11 5.68
CA ALA A 54 3.46 -15.44 4.71
C ALA A 54 2.37 -14.37 4.68
N LEU A 55 1.92 -13.87 5.84
CA LEU A 55 0.97 -12.75 5.91
C LEU A 55 1.50 -11.49 5.23
N GLY A 56 2.78 -11.17 5.44
CA GLY A 56 3.44 -10.03 4.81
C GLY A 56 3.51 -10.09 3.27
N ILE A 57 3.33 -11.28 2.68
CA ILE A 57 3.31 -11.47 1.22
C ILE A 57 1.87 -11.60 0.70
N ILE A 58 1.07 -12.47 1.33
CA ILE A 58 -0.26 -12.85 0.86
C ILE A 58 -1.22 -11.66 0.94
N VAL A 59 -1.19 -10.89 2.04
CA VAL A 59 -2.13 -9.77 2.23
C VAL A 59 -1.90 -8.67 1.18
N PRO A 60 -0.68 -8.16 0.94
CA PRO A 60 -0.45 -7.20 -0.13
C PRO A 60 -0.82 -7.72 -1.53
N LEU A 61 -0.59 -9.01 -1.79
CA LEU A 61 -0.94 -9.63 -3.08
C LEU A 61 -2.46 -9.63 -3.31
N ILE A 62 -3.24 -10.04 -2.31
CA ILE A 62 -4.70 -10.04 -2.37
C ILE A 62 -5.21 -8.61 -2.59
N VAL A 63 -4.70 -7.64 -1.81
CA VAL A 63 -5.10 -6.23 -1.94
C VAL A 63 -4.77 -5.69 -3.34
N ALA A 64 -3.61 -6.02 -3.91
CA ALA A 64 -3.25 -5.63 -5.26
C ALA A 64 -4.21 -6.20 -6.30
N ILE A 65 -4.58 -7.48 -6.20
CA ILE A 65 -5.55 -8.11 -7.11
C ILE A 65 -6.91 -7.42 -7.01
N VAL A 66 -7.41 -7.20 -5.79
CA VAL A 66 -8.70 -6.53 -5.55
C VAL A 66 -8.69 -5.13 -6.15
N LEU A 67 -7.63 -4.34 -5.94
CA LEU A 67 -7.50 -3.01 -6.51
C LEU A 67 -7.48 -3.04 -8.05
N VAL A 68 -6.75 -3.97 -8.67
CA VAL A 68 -6.71 -4.09 -10.13
C VAL A 68 -8.10 -4.43 -10.69
N VAL A 69 -8.83 -5.37 -10.05
CA VAL A 69 -10.17 -5.75 -10.45
C VAL A 69 -11.15 -4.57 -10.30
N LEU A 70 -11.12 -3.88 -9.16
CA LEU A 70 -11.97 -2.71 -8.91
C LEU A 70 -11.69 -1.59 -9.90
N LEU A 71 -10.42 -1.23 -10.12
CA LEU A 71 -10.06 -0.19 -11.08
C LEU A 71 -10.45 -0.54 -12.52
N LYS A 72 -10.38 -1.82 -12.88
CA LYS A 72 -10.83 -2.29 -14.20
C LYS A 72 -12.35 -2.20 -14.34
N TYR A 73 -13.09 -2.50 -13.28
CA TYR A 73 -14.54 -2.36 -13.25
C TYR A 73 -14.97 -0.89 -13.37
N LEU A 74 -14.38 -0.02 -12.55
CA LEU A 74 -14.69 1.43 -12.52
C LEU A 74 -14.31 2.19 -13.81
N LYS A 75 -13.38 1.65 -14.62
CA LYS A 75 -13.02 2.23 -15.93
C LYS A 75 -13.94 1.78 -17.08
N LYS A 76 -14.82 0.80 -16.83
CA LYS A 76 -15.68 0.22 -17.87
C LYS A 76 -17.00 1.01 -18.03
N ASP A 77 -17.34 1.84 -17.05
CA ASP A 77 -18.38 2.88 -17.14
C ASP A 77 -17.77 4.22 -17.60
#